data_AF-A0A0R2H171-F1
#
_entry.id   AF-A0A0R2H171-F1
#
_cell.length_a   1.000
_cell.length_b   1.000
_cell.length_c   1.000
_cell.angle_alpha   90.00
_cell.angle_beta   90.00
_cell.angle_gamma   90.00
#
_symmetry.space_group_name_H-M   'P 1'
#
loop_
_entity.id
_entity.type
_entity.pdbx_description
1 polymer ?
#
loop_
_entity_poly.entity_id
_entity_poly.type
_entity_poly.pdbx_seq_one_letter_code
_entity_poly.pdbx_strand_id
1 'polypeptide(L)' 'MTMFGFKKKHELIDDERIFAVASGELIPLQDVDDPVFSQGMMGRGYGVNPVENAVVQAPVFAKVTLV' A
#
# COMPACT_ATOMS: atom_id res chain seq x y z
N MET A 1 30.63 19.50 31.26
CA MET A 1 29.32 18.82 31.35
C MET A 1 28.80 18.71 29.92
N THR A 2 28.82 17.49 29.38
CA THR A 2 28.85 17.19 27.95
C THR A 2 27.53 17.49 27.23
N MET A 3 27.68 18.01 26.00
CA MET A 3 26.71 18.47 25.02
C MET A 3 25.51 17.53 24.74
N PHE A 4 24.36 18.17 24.55
CA PHE A 4 23.12 17.62 23.99
C PHE A 4 23.34 17.02 22.59
N GLY A 5 22.84 15.79 22.39
CA GLY A 5 22.94 15.05 21.13
C GLY A 5 21.96 15.53 20.05
N PHE A 6 22.50 15.76 18.86
CA PHE A 6 21.76 16.13 17.65
C PHE A 6 20.83 14.98 17.20
N LYS A 7 19.52 15.20 17.25
CA LYS A 7 18.53 14.37 16.57
C LYS A 7 18.59 14.67 15.06
N LYS A 8 19.12 13.75 14.26
CA LYS A 8 18.99 13.81 12.79
C LYS A 8 17.51 13.72 12.45
N LYS A 9 16.95 14.74 11.79
CA LYS A 9 15.65 14.64 11.12
C LYS A 9 15.83 13.68 9.94
N HIS A 10 15.09 12.57 9.94
CA HIS A 10 14.90 11.79 8.71
C HIS A 10 14.10 12.69 7.76
N GLU A 11 14.70 13.14 6.67
CA GLU A 11 13.94 13.66 5.54
C GLU A 11 13.11 12.50 5.00
N LEU A 12 11.79 12.66 5.02
CA LEU A 12 10.88 11.74 4.37
C LEU A 12 11.12 11.90 2.87
N ILE A 13 11.72 10.88 2.27
CA ILE A 13 11.80 10.79 0.80
C ILE A 13 10.39 10.46 0.33
N ASP A 14 9.84 11.31 -0.54
CA ASP A 14 8.55 11.05 -1.17
C ASP A 14 8.74 9.94 -2.20
N ASP A 15 8.45 8.70 -1.79
CA ASP A 15 8.50 7.53 -2.65
C ASP A 15 7.16 7.41 -3.37
N GLU A 16 7.13 7.80 -4.65
CA GLU A 16 5.92 7.74 -5.49
C GLU A 16 5.53 6.30 -5.91
N ARG A 17 6.29 5.28 -5.48
CA ARG A 17 5.99 3.88 -5.77
C ARG A 17 4.91 3.34 -4.83
N ILE A 18 4.07 2.47 -5.38
CA ILE A 18 3.14 1.64 -4.63
C ILE A 18 3.72 0.23 -4.56
N PHE A 19 3.95 -0.26 -3.34
CA PHE A 19 4.47 -1.60 -3.10
C PHE A 19 3.33 -2.63 -3.06
N ALA A 20 3.67 -3.89 -3.33
CA ALA A 20 2.70 -4.98 -3.28
C ALA A 20 2.14 -5.17 -1.86
N VAL A 21 0.81 -5.24 -1.76
CA VAL A 21 0.11 -5.40 -0.46
C VAL A 21 0.15 -6.82 0.07
N ALA A 22 0.33 -7.82 -0.79
CA ALA A 22 0.40 -9.23 -0.44
C ALA A 22 1.11 -10.00 -1.57
N SER A 23 1.66 -11.17 -1.26
CA SER A 23 2.15 -12.11 -2.26
C SER A 23 0.98 -12.72 -3.02
N GLY A 24 1.01 -12.67 -4.35
CA GLY A 24 -0.10 -13.13 -5.18
C GLY A 24 0.04 -12.78 -6.65
N GLU A 25 -1.01 -13.09 -7.41
CA GLU A 25 -1.15 -12.71 -8.81
C GLU A 25 -1.86 -11.35 -8.91
N LEU A 26 -1.31 -10.44 -9.71
CA LEU A 26 -1.95 -9.14 -9.99
C LEU A 26 -2.93 -9.33 -11.13
N ILE A 27 -4.19 -8.93 -10.91
CA ILE A 27 -5.25 -8.98 -11.91
C ILE A 27 -5.71 -7.56 -12.27
N PRO A 28 -6.11 -7.32 -13.53
CA PRO A 28 -6.75 -6.07 -13.92
C PRO A 28 -8.00 -5.80 -13.08
N LEU A 29 -8.32 -4.51 -12.85
CA LEU A 29 -9.48 -4.13 -12.05
C LEU A 29 -10.79 -4.68 -12.62
N GLN A 30 -10.94 -4.73 -13.95
CA GLN A 30 -12.14 -5.25 -14.60
C GLN A 30 -12.40 -6.75 -14.38
N ASP A 31 -11.38 -7.50 -13.95
CA ASP A 31 -11.48 -8.94 -13.71
C ASP A 31 -11.83 -9.25 -12.24
N VAL A 32 -12.11 -8.23 -11.42
CA VAL A 32 -12.60 -8.36 -10.04
C VAL A 32 -14.11 -8.67 -10.06
N ASP A 33 -14.53 -9.72 -9.33
CA ASP A 33 -15.91 -10.23 -9.33
C ASP A 33 -16.97 -9.29 -8.72
N ASP A 34 -16.58 -8.13 -8.19
CA ASP A 34 -17.49 -7.14 -7.59
C ASP A 34 -17.67 -5.94 -8.53
N PRO A 35 -18.92 -5.61 -8.93
CA PRO A 35 -19.22 -4.55 -9.88
C PRO A 35 -18.81 -3.15 -9.39
N VAL A 36 -18.75 -2.90 -8.09
CA VAL A 36 -18.33 -1.60 -7.54
C VAL A 36 -16.85 -1.34 -7.85
N PHE A 37 -16.03 -2.40 -7.82
CA PHE A 37 -14.61 -2.32 -8.14
C PHE A 37 -14.35 -2.46 -9.64
N SER A 38 -14.92 -3.46 -10.31
CA SER A 38 -14.62 -3.73 -11.73
C SER A 38 -15.08 -2.66 -12.70
N GLN A 39 -16.08 -1.87 -12.33
CA GLN A 39 -16.49 -0.69 -13.11
C GLN A 39 -15.60 0.54 -12.87
N GLY A 40 -14.65 0.47 -11.91
CA GLY A 40 -13.78 1.59 -11.56
C GLY A 40 -14.50 2.76 -10.89
N MET A 41 -15.72 2.56 -10.37
CA MET A 41 -16.51 3.63 -9.74
C MET A 41 -15.83 4.23 -8.51
N MET A 42 -15.04 3.42 -7.79
CA MET A 42 -14.27 3.84 -6.61
C MET A 42 -12.91 4.45 -6.97
N GLY A 43 -12.51 4.42 -8.25
CA GLY A 43 -11.22 4.89 -8.74
C GLY A 43 -10.46 3.85 -9.54
N ARG A 44 -9.27 4.25 -10.01
CA ARG A 44 -8.35 3.37 -10.75
C ARG A 44 -7.57 2.49 -9.78
N GLY A 45 -7.27 1.27 -10.19
CA GLY A 45 -6.52 0.31 -9.37
C GLY A 45 -6.30 -1.01 -10.08
N TYR A 46 -6.02 -2.05 -9.28
CA TYR A 46 -5.84 -3.43 -9.70
C TYR A 46 -6.29 -4.36 -8.55
N GLY A 47 -6.61 -5.61 -8.87
CA GLY A 47 -6.84 -6.66 -7.89
C GLY A 47 -5.57 -7.47 -7.62
N VAL A 48 -5.53 -8.16 -6.48
CA VAL A 48 -4.50 -9.15 -6.18
C VAL A 48 -5.19 -10.42 -5.70
N ASN A 49 -4.91 -11.55 -6.35
CA ASN A 49 -5.28 -12.88 -5.89
C ASN A 49 -4.16 -13.39 -4.97
N PRO A 50 -4.31 -13.31 -3.64
CA PRO A 50 -3.25 -13.67 -2.71
C PRO A 50 -2.99 -15.18 -2.72
N VAL A 51 -1.74 -15.56 -2.46
CA VAL A 51 -1.43 -16.95 -2.12
C VAL A 51 -2.01 -17.31 -0.75
N GLU A 52 -2.14 -18.60 -0.47
CA GLU A 52 -2.63 -19.07 0.82
C GLU A 52 -1.77 -18.51 1.98
N ASN A 53 -2.42 -18.02 3.03
CA ASN A 53 -1.78 -17.40 4.21
C ASN A 53 -0.94 -16.15 3.91
N ALA A 54 -1.16 -15.46 2.78
CA ALA A 54 -0.49 -14.20 2.51
C ALA A 54 -0.81 -13.15 3.59
N VAL A 55 0.24 -12.45 4.05
CA VAL A 55 0.11 -11.36 5.02
C VAL A 55 -0.09 -10.06 4.27
N VAL A 56 -1.12 -9.30 4.65
CA VAL A 56 -1.36 -7.95 4.10
C VAL A 56 -0.40 -6.96 4.75
N GLN A 57 0.32 -6.20 3.92
CA GLN A 57 1.28 -5.18 4.32
C GLN A 57 0.91 -3.82 3.74
N ALA A 58 1.39 -2.76 4.40
CA ALA A 58 1.15 -1.40 3.94
C ALA A 58 1.88 -1.15 2.60
N PRO A 59 1.18 -0.63 1.56
CA PRO A 59 1.79 -0.39 0.26
C PRO A 59 2.63 0.89 0.21
N VAL A 60 2.53 1.76 1.22
CA VAL A 60 3.22 3.06 1.32
C VAL A 60 3.49 3.42 2.79
N PHE A 61 4.44 4.33 3.01
CA PHE A 61 4.64 4.94 4.32
C PHE A 61 3.67 6.11 4.53
N ALA A 62 2.54 5.85 5.20
CA ALA A 62 1.49 6.84 5.44
C ALA A 62 0.76 6.60 6.77
N LYS A 63 -0.22 7.47 7.08
CA LYS A 63 -1.08 7.34 8.25
C LYS A 63 -2.30 6.46 7.93
N VAL A 64 -2.56 5.45 8.76
CA VAL A 64 -3.81 4.66 8.70
C VAL A 64 -5.00 5.52 9.15
N THR A 65 -6.07 5.55 8.34
CA THR A 65 -7.25 6.38 8.59
C THR A 65 -8.48 5.60 9.08
N LEU A 66 -8.59 4.32 8.70
CA LEU A 66 -9.71 3.43 9.01
C LEU A 66 -9.17 1.99 9.17
N VAL A 67 -9.78 1.21 10.06
CA VAL A 67 -9.54 -0.23 10.25
C VAL A 67 -10.85 -0.96 10.06
#